data_AF-A0A7X3UHG5-F1
#
_entry.id   AF-A0A7X3UHG5-F1
#
_cell.length_a   1.000
_cell.length_b   1.000
_cell.length_c   1.000
_cell.angle_alpha   90.00
_cell.angle_beta   90.00
_cell.angle_gamma   90.00
#
_symmetry.space_group_name_H-M   'P 1'
#
loop_
_entity.id
_entity.type
_entity.pdbx_description
1 polymer ?
#
loop_
_entity_poly.entity_id
_entity_poly.type
_entity_poly.pdbx_seq_one_letter_code
_entity_poly.pdbx_strand_id
1 'polypeptide(L)'
;MVQAAQWTLAAIVTKTTVVHTVTYFVAGALAYAFFDYRSLWDEPVFNVYMRRMDDPVLMAGPLFQPIRGVLFGVVFYLLRREYFGRAYGWLIIWAVLVVLGMLSTFGPAPGSIEGLIYTTIPFGSQFGGGSIETLAQALTFSFIVFYWVRQPEKRWLTWVLTTAFFLVLAFSIIGMLQ
;
A
#
# COMPACT_ATOMS: atom_id res chain seq x y z
N MET A 1 -25.26 19.53 -10.42
CA MET A 1 -24.97 18.36 -11.28
C MET A 1 -23.52 18.40 -11.84
N VAL A 2 -22.49 18.56 -11.00
CA VAL A 2 -21.08 18.73 -11.45
C VAL A 2 -20.25 17.43 -11.32
N GLN A 3 -20.85 16.33 -10.84
CA GLN A 3 -20.09 15.20 -10.27
C GLN A 3 -19.64 14.12 -11.28
N ALA A 4 -20.13 14.14 -12.52
CA ALA A 4 -19.87 13.06 -13.48
C ALA A 4 -18.46 13.06 -14.11
N ALA A 5 -17.82 14.23 -14.23
CA ALA A 5 -16.52 14.36 -14.89
C ALA A 5 -15.32 14.00 -13.98
N GLN A 6 -15.49 13.96 -12.65
CA GLN A 6 -14.36 13.80 -11.71
C GLN A 6 -13.94 12.35 -11.44
N TRP A 7 -14.80 11.36 -11.73
CA TRP A 7 -14.54 9.94 -11.42
C TRP A 7 -14.38 9.10 -12.68
N THR A 8 -13.53 9.56 -13.60
CA THR A 8 -13.11 8.74 -14.74
C THR A 8 -12.18 7.62 -14.28
N LEU A 9 -12.15 6.53 -15.04
CA LEU A 9 -11.25 5.41 -14.78
C LEU A 9 -9.80 5.87 -14.73
N ALA A 10 -9.36 6.63 -15.73
CA ALA A 10 -7.99 7.15 -15.80
C ALA A 10 -7.65 8.02 -14.58
N ALA A 11 -8.55 8.92 -14.15
CA ALA A 11 -8.28 9.79 -13.00
C ALA A 11 -8.12 8.99 -11.70
N ILE A 12 -9.00 8.02 -11.45
CA ILE A 12 -8.94 7.19 -10.24
C ILE A 12 -7.70 6.30 -10.28
N VAL A 13 -7.48 5.58 -11.38
CA VAL A 13 -6.33 4.66 -11.53
C VAL A 13 -5.00 5.39 -11.35
N THR A 14 -4.80 6.53 -12.02
CA THR A 14 -3.56 7.30 -11.90
C THR A 14 -3.33 7.80 -10.48
N LYS A 15 -4.34 8.41 -9.86
CA LYS A 15 -4.21 8.91 -8.48
C LYS A 15 -3.98 7.78 -7.48
N THR A 16 -4.70 6.67 -7.61
CA THR A 16 -4.50 5.49 -6.77
C THR A 16 -3.10 4.92 -6.92
N THR A 17 -2.58 4.85 -8.15
CA THR A 17 -1.23 4.37 -8.46
C THR A 17 -0.16 5.21 -7.77
N VAL A 18 -0.27 6.53 -7.91
CA VAL A 18 0.64 7.49 -7.28
C VAL A 18 0.60 7.38 -5.76
N VAL A 19 -0.60 7.48 -5.16
CA VAL A 19 -0.73 7.47 -3.69
C VAL A 19 -0.31 6.13 -3.11
N HIS A 20 -0.68 5.01 -3.73
CA HIS A 20 -0.29 3.69 -3.26
C HIS A 20 1.24 3.55 -3.21
N THR A 21 1.91 3.90 -4.29
CA THR A 21 3.37 3.79 -4.40
C THR A 21 4.08 4.67 -3.36
N VAL A 22 3.64 5.93 -3.22
CA VAL A 22 4.23 6.86 -2.24
C VAL A 22 3.99 6.38 -0.81
N THR A 23 2.76 6.01 -0.46
CA THR A 23 2.44 5.57 0.90
C THR A 23 3.10 4.24 1.25
N TYR A 24 3.20 3.31 0.30
CA TYR A 24 3.95 2.06 0.48
C TYR A 24 5.41 2.34 0.82
N PHE A 25 6.09 3.16 0.00
CA PHE A 25 7.50 3.46 0.22
C PHE A 25 7.74 4.18 1.55
N VAL A 26 6.92 5.20 1.86
CA VAL A 26 7.05 5.96 3.11
C VAL A 26 6.79 5.05 4.31
N ALA A 27 5.73 4.25 4.29
CA ALA A 27 5.44 3.33 5.39
C ALA A 27 6.58 2.32 5.59
N GLY A 28 7.09 1.72 4.52
CA GLY A 28 8.21 0.78 4.58
C GLY A 28 9.50 1.42 5.11
N ALA A 29 9.82 2.65 4.66
CA ALA A 29 10.99 3.38 5.14
C ALA A 29 10.87 3.72 6.64
N LEU A 30 9.70 4.18 7.08
CA LEU A 30 9.44 4.47 8.49
C LEU A 30 9.50 3.18 9.32
N ALA A 31 8.90 2.10 8.82
CA ALA A 31 8.86 0.84 9.51
C ALA A 31 10.26 0.21 9.65
N TYR A 32 11.08 0.31 8.61
CA TYR A 32 12.50 -0.06 8.68
C TYR A 32 13.27 0.76 9.71
N ALA A 33 12.94 2.05 9.86
CA ALA A 33 13.61 2.93 10.82
C ALA A 33 13.15 2.75 12.28
N PHE A 34 11.87 2.41 12.50
CA PHE A 34 11.26 2.36 13.83
C PHE A 34 11.04 0.95 14.39
N PHE A 35 10.94 -0.06 13.52
CA PHE A 35 10.84 -1.45 13.93
C PHE A 35 12.13 -2.17 13.57
N ASP A 36 12.54 -3.13 14.41
CA ASP A 36 13.74 -3.94 14.20
C ASP A 36 13.50 -5.00 13.11
N TYR A 37 13.22 -4.53 11.89
CA TYR A 37 12.86 -5.33 10.72
C TYR A 37 13.94 -6.34 10.37
N ARG A 38 15.19 -5.97 10.62
CA ARG A 38 16.34 -6.82 10.32
C ARG A 38 16.33 -8.07 11.20
N SER A 39 16.14 -7.93 12.51
CA SER A 39 16.09 -9.10 13.39
C SER A 39 14.87 -9.99 13.10
N LEU A 40 13.71 -9.39 12.80
CA LEU A 40 12.51 -10.13 12.41
C LEU A 40 12.73 -10.97 11.14
N TRP A 41 13.41 -10.41 10.13
CA TRP A 41 13.63 -11.09 8.85
C TRP A 41 14.76 -12.13 8.91
N ASP A 42 15.68 -11.98 9.86
CA ASP A 42 16.72 -12.96 10.15
C ASP A 42 16.18 -14.17 10.95
N GLU A 43 14.96 -14.11 11.50
CA GLU A 43 14.32 -15.27 12.12
C GLU A 43 14.22 -16.42 11.09
N PRO A 44 14.57 -17.67 11.46
CA PRO A 44 14.60 -18.79 10.51
C PRO A 44 13.29 -19.00 9.75
N VAL A 45 12.15 -18.72 10.40
CA VAL A 45 10.82 -18.90 9.79
C VAL A 45 10.54 -17.89 8.68
N PHE A 46 11.05 -16.66 8.79
CA PHE A 46 10.91 -15.65 7.75
C PHE A 46 12.00 -15.76 6.69
N ASN A 47 13.20 -16.22 7.03
CA ASN A 47 14.28 -16.41 6.06
C ASN A 47 13.93 -17.42 4.95
N VAL A 48 13.13 -18.44 5.26
CA VAL A 48 12.63 -19.41 4.27
C VAL A 48 11.46 -18.86 3.44
N TYR A 49 10.72 -17.88 3.97
CA TYR A 49 9.51 -17.34 3.35
C TYR A 49 9.74 -16.03 2.57
N MET A 50 10.63 -15.17 3.06
CA MET A 50 10.94 -13.84 2.53
C MET A 50 12.29 -13.82 1.82
N ARG A 51 12.41 -12.96 0.81
CA ARG A 51 13.73 -12.63 0.23
C ARG A 51 14.57 -11.87 1.27
N ARG A 52 15.88 -12.00 1.18
CA ARG A 52 16.80 -11.22 2.03
C ARG A 52 16.74 -9.73 1.68
N MET A 53 17.05 -8.88 2.65
CA MET A 53 17.00 -7.41 2.48
C MET A 53 17.95 -6.87 1.39
N ASP A 54 19.01 -7.61 1.08
CA ASP A 54 20.00 -7.33 0.03
C ASP A 54 19.65 -7.97 -1.32
N ASP A 55 18.52 -8.66 -1.45
CA ASP A 55 18.07 -9.25 -2.72
C ASP A 55 17.65 -8.13 -3.71
N PRO A 56 18.22 -8.08 -4.93
CA PRO A 56 17.92 -7.02 -5.90
C PRO A 56 16.43 -6.92 -6.28
N VAL A 57 15.69 -8.04 -6.27
CA VAL A 57 14.25 -8.07 -6.57
C VAL A 57 13.46 -7.43 -5.43
N LEU A 58 13.87 -7.66 -4.18
CA LEU A 58 13.25 -7.02 -3.04
C LEU A 58 13.56 -5.52 -3.00
N MET A 59 14.81 -5.13 -3.28
CA MET A 59 15.21 -3.72 -3.39
C MET A 59 14.43 -2.99 -4.50
N ALA A 60 14.13 -3.69 -5.60
CA ALA A 60 13.24 -3.22 -6.67
C ALA A 60 11.76 -3.17 -6.26
N GLY A 61 11.40 -3.65 -5.07
CA GLY A 61 10.03 -3.73 -4.54
C GLY A 61 9.16 -2.48 -4.79
N PRO A 62 9.65 -1.25 -4.52
CA PRO A 62 8.89 -0.04 -4.79
C PRO A 62 8.55 0.18 -6.28
N LEU A 63 9.38 -0.31 -7.21
CA LEU A 63 9.16 -0.20 -8.67
C LEU A 63 8.00 -1.08 -9.15
N PHE A 64 7.60 -2.09 -8.37
CA PHE A 64 6.44 -2.94 -8.67
C PHE A 64 5.13 -2.38 -8.09
N GLN A 65 5.18 -1.42 -7.17
CA GLN A 65 3.97 -0.86 -6.55
C GLN A 65 3.04 -0.14 -7.51
N PRO A 66 3.51 0.50 -8.60
CA PRO A 66 2.60 1.03 -9.61
C PRO A 66 1.63 -0.03 -10.15
N ILE A 67 2.08 -1.28 -10.31
CA ILE A 67 1.22 -2.38 -10.80
C ILE A 67 0.10 -2.64 -9.79
N ARG A 68 0.42 -2.78 -8.49
CA ARG A 68 -0.59 -2.95 -7.43
C ARG A 68 -1.52 -1.75 -7.33
N GLY A 69 -0.99 -0.56 -7.49
CA GLY A 69 -1.76 0.68 -7.48
C GLY A 69 -2.76 0.77 -8.63
N VAL A 70 -2.40 0.28 -9.81
CA VAL A 70 -3.33 0.14 -10.95
C VAL A 70 -4.45 -0.85 -10.61
N LEU A 71 -4.12 -2.02 -10.07
CA LEU A 71 -5.11 -3.03 -9.68
C LEU A 71 -6.12 -2.49 -8.65
N PHE A 72 -5.63 -1.82 -7.61
CA PHE A 72 -6.51 -1.13 -6.65
C PHE A 72 -7.34 -0.05 -7.31
N GLY A 73 -6.75 0.74 -8.20
CA GLY A 73 -7.44 1.80 -8.94
C GLY A 73 -8.61 1.29 -9.77
N VAL A 74 -8.46 0.14 -10.42
CA VAL A 74 -9.55 -0.51 -11.18
C VAL A 74 -10.70 -0.89 -10.25
N VAL A 75 -10.43 -1.55 -9.13
CA VAL A 75 -11.46 -1.91 -8.15
C VAL A 75 -12.13 -0.67 -7.56
N PHE A 76 -11.35 0.37 -7.25
CA PHE A 76 -11.89 1.62 -6.71
C PHE A 76 -12.77 2.35 -7.72
N TYR A 77 -12.47 2.23 -9.01
CA TYR A 77 -13.34 2.74 -10.06
C TYR A 77 -14.66 1.96 -10.12
N LEU A 78 -14.63 0.62 -10.04
CA LEU A 78 -15.84 -0.20 -10.05
C LEU A 78 -16.79 0.17 -8.90
N LEU A 79 -16.22 0.47 -7.72
CA LEU A 79 -16.96 0.81 -6.50
C LEU A 79 -17.00 2.33 -6.21
N ARG A 80 -16.68 3.16 -7.20
CA ARG A 80 -16.45 4.62 -7.03
C ARG A 80 -17.60 5.38 -6.37
N ARG A 81 -18.85 4.94 -6.56
CA ARG A 81 -20.02 5.58 -5.95
C ARG A 81 -20.03 5.38 -4.43
N GLU A 82 -19.70 4.19 -3.97
CA GLU A 82 -19.62 3.89 -2.53
C GLU A 82 -18.37 4.51 -1.90
N TYR A 83 -17.27 4.49 -2.64
CA TYR A 83 -15.97 4.95 -2.14
C TYR A 83 -15.79 6.46 -2.16
N PHE A 84 -16.24 7.17 -3.19
CA PHE A 84 -16.02 8.61 -3.32
C PHE A 84 -17.31 9.44 -3.21
N GLY A 85 -18.48 8.80 -3.28
CA GLY A 85 -19.78 9.46 -3.12
C GLY A 85 -20.24 9.60 -1.67
N ARG A 86 -19.67 8.85 -0.73
CA ARG A 86 -20.00 8.92 0.71
C ARG A 86 -19.00 9.78 1.48
N ALA A 87 -19.45 10.43 2.55
CA ALA A 87 -18.61 11.27 3.41
C ALA A 87 -17.44 10.50 4.06
N TYR A 88 -17.69 9.26 4.46
CA TYR A 88 -16.73 8.36 5.11
C TYR A 88 -16.21 7.25 4.18
N GLY A 89 -16.27 7.44 2.87
CA GLY A 89 -15.89 6.40 1.91
C GLY A 89 -14.44 5.93 2.01
N TRP A 90 -13.53 6.76 2.55
CA TRP A 90 -12.16 6.37 2.88
C TRP A 90 -12.09 5.25 3.95
N LEU A 91 -12.99 5.24 4.93
CA LEU A 91 -13.09 4.14 5.91
C LEU A 91 -13.61 2.86 5.27
N ILE A 92 -14.50 2.98 4.27
CA ILE A 92 -14.97 1.81 3.51
C ILE A 92 -13.82 1.22 2.70
N ILE A 93 -13.04 2.07 2.01
CA ILE A 93 -11.83 1.63 1.31
C ILE A 93 -10.88 0.93 2.28
N TRP A 94 -10.59 1.56 3.42
CA TRP A 94 -9.69 0.99 4.43
C TRP A 94 -10.19 -0.36 4.94
N ALA A 95 -11.46 -0.46 5.34
CA ALA A 95 -12.05 -1.69 5.82
C ALA A 95 -11.97 -2.81 4.77
N VAL A 96 -12.23 -2.49 3.49
CA VAL A 96 -12.09 -3.47 2.40
C VAL A 96 -10.64 -3.93 2.24
N LEU A 97 -9.67 -3.01 2.26
CA LEU A 97 -8.25 -3.37 2.15
C LEU A 97 -7.78 -4.22 3.33
N VAL A 98 -8.21 -3.91 4.55
CA VAL A 98 -7.84 -4.67 5.75
C VAL A 98 -8.53 -6.03 5.77
N VAL A 99 -9.85 -6.07 5.64
CA VAL A 99 -10.61 -7.31 5.76
C VAL A 99 -10.30 -8.24 4.60
N LEU A 100 -10.43 -7.77 3.35
CA LEU A 100 -10.25 -8.65 2.18
C LEU A 100 -8.78 -8.75 1.73
N GLY A 101 -8.01 -7.68 1.88
CA GLY A 101 -6.63 -7.63 1.38
C GLY A 101 -5.56 -8.09 2.37
N MET A 102 -5.86 -8.12 3.67
CA MET A 102 -4.90 -8.52 4.71
C MET A 102 -5.39 -9.70 5.55
N LEU A 103 -6.59 -9.62 6.12
CA LEU A 103 -7.07 -10.66 7.05
C LEU A 103 -7.62 -11.90 6.33
N SER A 104 -8.30 -11.72 5.20
CA SER A 104 -8.98 -12.77 4.43
C SER A 104 -8.33 -13.04 3.06
N THR A 105 -6.99 -13.00 3.01
CA THR A 105 -6.25 -13.35 1.78
C THR A 105 -6.48 -14.81 1.39
N PHE A 106 -6.58 -15.09 0.09
CA PHE A 106 -6.75 -16.47 -0.42
C PHE A 106 -5.52 -17.37 -0.19
N GLY A 107 -4.33 -16.79 0.00
CA GLY A 107 -3.11 -17.52 0.33
C GLY A 107 -2.74 -17.34 1.81
N PRO A 108 -1.90 -18.24 2.37
CA PRO A 108 -1.49 -18.21 3.78
C PRO A 108 -0.42 -17.12 4.04
N ALA A 109 -0.78 -15.86 3.82
CA ALA A 109 0.09 -14.72 4.08
C ALA A 109 0.22 -14.48 5.60
N PRO A 110 1.42 -14.17 6.13
CA PRO A 110 1.59 -13.83 7.55
C PRO A 110 0.67 -12.66 7.95
N GLY A 111 -0.03 -12.80 9.09
CA GLY A 111 -1.00 -11.81 9.57
C GLY A 111 -2.41 -11.96 8.99
N SER A 112 -2.64 -12.94 8.11
CA SER A 112 -3.97 -13.37 7.66
C SER A 112 -4.51 -14.54 8.49
N ILE A 113 -5.81 -14.82 8.40
CA ILE A 113 -6.43 -16.00 9.03
C ILE A 113 -5.79 -17.28 8.50
N GLU A 114 -5.59 -17.39 7.18
CA GLU A 114 -4.95 -18.54 6.55
C GLU A 114 -3.47 -18.67 7.00
N GLY A 115 -2.78 -17.54 7.21
CA GLY A 115 -1.43 -17.51 7.76
C GLY A 115 -1.35 -18.10 9.18
N LEU A 116 -2.36 -17.86 10.01
CA LEU A 116 -2.46 -18.45 11.35
C LEU A 116 -2.75 -19.95 11.33
N ILE A 117 -3.49 -20.42 10.33
CA ILE A 117 -3.87 -21.84 10.22
C ILE A 117 -2.74 -22.67 9.61
N TYR A 118 -2.08 -22.18 8.56
CA TYR A 118 -1.20 -22.99 7.72
C TYR A 118 0.29 -22.74 7.92
N THR A 119 0.71 -21.67 8.58
CA THR A 119 2.13 -21.38 8.79
C THR A 119 2.58 -21.74 10.20
N THR A 120 3.88 -21.97 10.36
CA THR A 120 4.51 -22.17 11.67
C THR A 120 5.00 -20.85 12.29
N ILE A 121 4.61 -19.71 11.72
CA ILE A 121 5.06 -18.38 12.19
C ILE A 121 4.34 -18.06 13.51
N PRO A 122 5.06 -17.71 14.59
CA PRO A 122 4.44 -17.38 15.87
C PRO A 122 3.45 -16.21 15.77
N PHE A 123 2.36 -16.26 16.54
CA PHE A 123 1.32 -15.22 16.56
C PHE A 123 1.89 -13.81 16.76
N GLY A 124 2.82 -13.65 17.70
CA GLY A 124 3.46 -12.36 17.98
C GLY A 124 4.25 -11.80 16.79
N SER A 125 4.90 -12.67 16.01
CA SER A 125 5.63 -12.28 14.81
C SER A 125 4.70 -11.99 13.62
N GLN A 126 3.55 -12.66 13.53
CA GLN A 126 2.52 -12.39 12.50
C GLN A 126 1.82 -11.04 12.69
N PHE A 127 1.60 -10.61 13.93
CA PHE A 127 0.91 -9.35 14.28
C PHE A 127 1.83 -8.31 14.93
N GLY A 128 3.14 -8.42 14.69
CA GLY A 128 4.15 -7.48 15.16
C GLY A 128 4.21 -6.19 14.33
N GLY A 129 5.37 -5.53 14.33
CA GLY A 129 5.59 -4.23 13.68
C GLY A 129 5.12 -4.15 12.22
N GLY A 130 5.31 -5.22 11.44
CA GLY A 130 4.91 -5.23 10.02
C GLY A 130 3.40 -5.21 9.77
N SER A 131 2.60 -5.77 10.68
CA SER A 131 1.14 -5.66 10.60
C SER A 131 0.66 -4.24 10.92
N ILE A 132 1.30 -3.58 11.89
CA ILE A 132 0.98 -2.18 12.28
C ILE A 132 1.30 -1.24 11.13
N GLU A 133 2.47 -1.41 10.51
CA GLU A 133 2.83 -0.69 9.29
C GLU A 133 1.78 -0.88 8.19
N THR A 134 1.40 -2.13 7.88
CA THR A 134 0.45 -2.41 6.80
C THR A 134 -0.93 -1.78 7.06
N LEU A 135 -1.41 -1.85 8.30
CA LEU A 135 -2.67 -1.23 8.71
C LEU A 135 -2.61 0.31 8.60
N ALA A 136 -1.51 0.91 9.07
CA ALA A 136 -1.28 2.35 9.01
C ALA A 136 -1.14 2.84 7.56
N GLN A 137 -0.37 2.12 6.74
CA GLN A 137 -0.20 2.38 5.31
C GLN A 137 -1.54 2.35 4.59
N ALA A 138 -2.36 1.31 4.82
CA ALA A 138 -3.68 1.18 4.20
C ALA A 138 -4.62 2.34 4.60
N LEU A 139 -4.54 2.80 5.86
CA LEU A 139 -5.33 3.92 6.38
C LEU A 139 -4.92 5.25 5.74
N THR A 140 -3.61 5.52 5.70
CA THR A 140 -3.08 6.73 5.07
C THR A 140 -3.37 6.73 3.56
N PHE A 141 -3.17 5.59 2.89
CA PHE A 141 -3.50 5.42 1.49
C PHE A 141 -4.97 5.69 1.18
N SER A 142 -5.89 5.07 1.92
CA SER A 142 -7.33 5.23 1.72
C SER A 142 -7.78 6.67 1.92
N PHE A 143 -7.24 7.36 2.92
CA PHE A 143 -7.54 8.74 3.22
C PHE A 143 -7.04 9.68 2.12
N ILE A 144 -5.77 9.58 1.73
CA ILE A 144 -5.15 10.49 0.75
C ILE A 144 -5.80 10.31 -0.63
N VAL A 145 -6.02 9.06 -1.08
CA VAL A 145 -6.63 8.82 -2.40
C VAL A 145 -8.07 9.32 -2.43
N PHE A 146 -8.84 9.08 -1.36
CA PHE A 146 -10.20 9.60 -1.22
C PHE A 146 -10.24 11.12 -1.30
N TYR A 147 -9.35 11.78 -0.57
CA TYR A 147 -9.29 13.23 -0.54
C TYR A 147 -8.89 13.81 -1.91
N TRP A 148 -7.83 13.28 -2.52
CA TRP A 148 -7.30 13.81 -3.78
C TRP A 148 -8.22 13.54 -4.97
N VAL A 149 -8.91 12.40 -5.01
CA VAL A 149 -9.90 12.09 -6.05
C VAL A 149 -11.09 13.07 -5.97
N ARG A 150 -11.57 13.38 -4.75
CA ARG A 150 -12.72 14.29 -4.55
C ARG A 150 -12.40 15.77 -4.75
N GLN A 151 -11.13 16.16 -4.60
CA GLN A 151 -10.69 17.56 -4.68
C GLN A 151 -9.59 17.75 -5.75
N PRO A 152 -9.88 17.49 -7.04
CA PRO A 152 -8.90 17.58 -8.12
C PRO A 152 -8.37 19.00 -8.35
N GLU A 153 -9.09 20.03 -7.91
CA GLU A 153 -8.72 21.45 -8.03
C GLU A 153 -7.50 21.83 -7.20
N LYS A 154 -7.14 21.02 -6.18
CA LYS A 154 -5.98 21.27 -5.32
C LYS A 154 -4.68 20.91 -6.02
N ARG A 155 -4.22 21.81 -6.90
CA ARG A 155 -3.00 21.65 -7.70
C ARG A 155 -1.77 21.33 -6.86
N TRP A 156 -1.62 21.94 -5.68
CA TRP A 156 -0.49 21.67 -4.79
C TRP A 156 -0.40 20.18 -4.40
N LEU A 157 -1.54 19.53 -4.14
CA LEU A 157 -1.58 18.11 -3.77
C LEU A 157 -1.16 17.23 -4.95
N THR A 158 -1.58 17.61 -6.16
CA THR A 158 -1.13 16.97 -7.40
C THR A 158 0.38 17.08 -7.57
N TRP A 159 0.94 18.29 -7.42
CA TRP A 159 2.38 18.51 -7.53
C TRP A 159 3.16 17.72 -6.49
N VAL A 160 2.78 17.82 -5.21
CA VAL A 160 3.46 17.13 -4.12
C VAL A 160 3.47 15.61 -4.33
N LEU A 161 2.30 15.00 -4.59
CA LEU A 161 2.20 13.55 -4.71
C LEU A 161 2.87 13.02 -5.97
N THR A 162 2.77 13.74 -7.09
CA THR A 162 3.42 13.34 -8.35
C THR A 162 4.94 13.47 -8.25
N THR A 163 5.44 14.56 -7.67
CA THR A 163 6.88 14.72 -7.41
C THR A 163 7.38 13.64 -6.46
N ALA A 164 6.68 13.39 -5.35
CA ALA A 164 7.03 12.33 -4.41
C ALA A 164 7.08 10.95 -5.10
N PHE A 165 6.13 10.66 -6.00
CA PHE A 165 6.11 9.42 -6.77
C PHE A 165 7.37 9.25 -7.63
N PHE A 166 7.75 10.26 -8.41
CA PHE A 166 8.96 10.18 -9.22
C PHE A 166 10.23 10.11 -8.37
N LEU A 167 10.28 10.80 -7.23
CA LEU A 167 11.38 10.68 -6.28
C LEU A 167 11.50 9.27 -5.71
N VAL A 168 10.39 8.63 -5.34
CA VAL A 168 10.37 7.24 -4.87
C VAL A 168 10.93 6.29 -5.94
N LEU A 169 10.49 6.43 -7.19
CA LEU A 169 11.00 5.60 -8.28
C LEU A 169 12.50 5.85 -8.54
N ALA A 170 12.92 7.12 -8.54
CA ALA A 170 14.33 7.47 -8.71
C ALA A 170 15.21 6.93 -7.58
N PHE A 171 14.80 7.07 -6.31
CA PHE A 171 15.53 6.52 -5.17
C PHE A 171 15.61 5.00 -5.23
N SER A 172 14.56 4.33 -5.68
CA SER A 172 14.56 2.86 -5.82
C SER A 172 15.53 2.41 -6.91
N ILE A 173 15.60 3.11 -8.04
CA ILE A 173 16.57 2.84 -9.10
C ILE A 173 18.00 3.09 -8.60
N ILE A 174 18.24 4.24 -7.94
CA ILE A 174 19.57 4.57 -7.41
C ILE A 174 20.01 3.54 -6.37
N GLY A 175 19.10 3.11 -5.49
CA GLY A 175 19.39 2.09 -4.48
C GLY A 175 19.79 0.74 -5.08
N MET A 176 19.28 0.38 -6.26
CA MET A 176 19.67 -0.85 -6.96
C MET A 176 21.05 -0.77 -7.66
N LEU A 177 21.62 0.44 -7.82
CA LEU A 177 22.91 0.64 -8.49
C LEU A 177 24.10 0.66 -7.51
N GLN A 178 23.86 0.56 -6.21
CA GLN A 178 24.86 0.55 -5.14
C GLN A 178 25.14 -0.88 -4.68
#